data_AF-A0A963EG97-F1
#
_entry.id   AF-A0A963EG97-F1
#
_cell.length_a   1.000
_cell.length_b   1.000
_cell.length_c   1.000
_cell.angle_alpha   90.00
_cell.angle_beta   90.00
_cell.angle_gamma   90.00
#
_symmetry.space_group_name_H-M   'P 1'
#
loop_
_entity.id
_entity.type
_entity.pdbx_description
1 polymer ?
#
loop_
_entity_poly.entity_id
_entity_poly.type
_entity_poly.pdbx_seq_one_letter_code
_entity_poly.pdbx_strand_id
1 'polypeptide(L)'
;HRIPHSPALLYGIFDVGAALVFFTLLGGTLILAVHIANQLAAVPVIDLQTLFGDIRDPATRGDYWWLYLTIFSTVVPTALHLMLATLSLGLCLFWNAPKTAILWSVAHMANNDWAKWCATFLLSVFTTLAIVLPVAVMVLGGHALWTHYPWIGGWYLWGFEWWADFIGATVTPGPKAIEFLDV
;
A
#
# COMPACT_ATOMS: atom_id res chain seq x y z
N HIS A 1 10.42 34.11 -11.40
CA HIS A 1 9.24 33.31 -11.76
C HIS A 1 8.79 32.50 -10.54
N ARG A 2 7.68 32.87 -9.88
CA ARG A 2 7.09 32.04 -8.81
C ARG A 2 6.36 30.87 -9.47
N ILE A 3 6.83 29.66 -9.24
CA ILE A 3 6.08 28.45 -9.59
C ILE A 3 4.95 28.34 -8.56
N PRO A 4 3.67 28.24 -8.95
CA PRO A 4 2.60 28.04 -7.98
C PRO A 4 2.87 26.72 -7.22
N HIS A 5 3.06 26.81 -5.90
CA HIS A 5 3.44 25.70 -5.03
C HIS A 5 2.29 24.71 -4.70
N SER A 6 1.19 24.72 -5.46
CA SER A 6 -0.07 24.05 -5.10
C SER A 6 -0.45 22.77 -5.88
N PRO A 7 -0.05 22.51 -7.14
CA PRO A 7 -0.57 21.34 -7.85
C PRO A 7 0.11 20.03 -7.44
N ALA A 8 1.40 20.04 -7.09
CA ALA A 8 2.14 18.82 -6.76
C ALA A 8 1.67 18.15 -5.46
N LEU A 9 1.39 18.95 -4.41
CA LEU A 9 0.80 18.45 -3.17
C LEU A 9 -0.58 17.84 -3.43
N LEU A 10 -1.41 18.54 -4.22
CA LEU A 10 -2.74 18.08 -4.57
C LEU A 10 -2.69 16.76 -5.34
N TYR A 11 -1.79 16.62 -6.32
CA TYR A 11 -1.59 15.36 -7.04
C TYR A 11 -1.09 14.24 -6.15
N GLY A 12 -0.17 14.51 -5.21
CA GLY A 12 0.28 13.51 -4.24
C GLY A 12 -0.84 13.03 -3.33
N ILE A 13 -1.72 13.93 -2.88
CA ILE A 13 -2.91 13.57 -2.09
C ILE A 13 -3.87 12.71 -2.91
N PHE A 14 -4.12 13.07 -4.17
CA PHE A 14 -4.96 12.27 -5.06
C PHE A 14 -4.37 10.90 -5.36
N ASP A 15 -3.04 10.79 -5.52
CA ASP A 15 -2.35 9.52 -5.76
C ASP A 15 -2.49 8.57 -4.56
N VAL A 16 -2.25 9.06 -3.34
CA VAL A 16 -2.46 8.28 -2.12
C VAL A 16 -3.93 7.88 -1.97
N GLY A 17 -4.86 8.81 -2.19
CA GLY A 17 -6.29 8.52 -2.13
C GLY A 17 -6.71 7.46 -3.14
N ALA A 18 -6.26 7.58 -4.39
CA ALA A 18 -6.52 6.59 -5.44
C ALA A 18 -5.93 5.23 -5.09
N ALA A 19 -4.69 5.17 -4.60
CA ALA A 19 -4.05 3.94 -4.17
C ALA A 19 -4.85 3.23 -3.08
N LEU A 20 -5.33 3.95 -2.06
CA LEU A 20 -6.18 3.40 -1.00
C LEU A 20 -7.51 2.86 -1.54
N VAL A 21 -8.15 3.59 -2.45
CA VAL A 21 -9.40 3.16 -3.08
C VAL A 21 -9.18 1.89 -3.91
N PHE A 22 -8.17 1.86 -4.78
CA PHE A 22 -7.87 0.68 -5.59
C PHE A 22 -7.50 -0.52 -4.74
N PHE A 23 -6.71 -0.33 -3.67
CA PHE A 23 -6.36 -1.42 -2.76
C PHE A 23 -7.60 -1.99 -2.05
N THR A 24 -8.54 -1.13 -1.65
CA THR A 24 -9.83 -1.55 -1.08
C THR A 24 -10.68 -2.32 -2.09
N LEU A 25 -10.78 -1.81 -3.32
CA LEU A 25 -11.54 -2.47 -4.39
C LEU A 25 -10.93 -3.82 -4.79
N LEU A 26 -9.60 -3.96 -4.75
CA LEU A 26 -8.92 -5.22 -4.99
C LEU A 26 -9.29 -6.27 -3.93
N GLY A 27 -9.33 -5.89 -2.65
CA GLY A 27 -9.79 -6.79 -1.58
C GLY A 27 -11.25 -7.21 -1.77
N GLY A 28 -12.13 -6.26 -2.09
CA GLY A 28 -13.54 -6.57 -2.41
C GLY A 28 -13.70 -7.47 -3.64
N THR A 29 -12.88 -7.25 -4.66
CA THR A 29 -12.84 -8.08 -5.88
C THR A 29 -12.35 -9.50 -5.57
N LEU A 30 -11.35 -9.64 -4.70
CA LEU A 30 -10.87 -10.95 -4.27
C LEU A 30 -11.95 -11.73 -3.52
N ILE A 31 -12.68 -11.08 -2.60
CA ILE A 31 -13.82 -11.68 -1.89
C ILE A 31 -14.89 -12.14 -2.89
N LEU A 32 -15.24 -11.30 -3.86
CA LEU A 32 -16.21 -11.66 -4.90
C LEU A 32 -15.71 -12.84 -5.76
N ALA A 33 -14.43 -12.87 -6.12
CA ALA A 33 -13.83 -13.96 -6.88
C ALA A 33 -13.89 -15.29 -6.09
N VAL A 34 -13.56 -15.25 -4.80
CA VAL A 34 -13.69 -16.42 -3.90
C VAL A 34 -15.14 -16.88 -3.80
N HIS A 35 -16.09 -15.95 -3.65
CA HIS A 35 -17.51 -16.27 -3.62
C HIS A 35 -17.96 -17.00 -4.89
N ILE A 36 -17.62 -16.46 -6.07
CA ILE A 36 -17.94 -17.09 -7.36
C ILE A 36 -17.28 -18.47 -7.46
N ALA A 37 -16.02 -18.60 -7.05
CA ALA A 37 -15.32 -19.89 -7.06
C ALA A 37 -16.01 -20.92 -6.15
N ASN A 38 -16.43 -20.52 -4.94
CA ASN A 38 -17.18 -21.38 -4.02
C ASN A 38 -18.54 -21.80 -4.59
N GLN A 39 -19.22 -20.92 -5.33
CA GLN A 39 -20.45 -21.27 -6.02
C GLN A 39 -20.21 -22.29 -7.13
N LEU A 40 -19.06 -22.29 -7.79
CA LEU A 40 -18.77 -23.23 -8.87
C LEU A 40 -18.19 -24.56 -8.37
N ALA A 41 -17.64 -24.59 -7.16
CA ALA A 41 -17.03 -25.77 -6.57
C ALA A 41 -18.05 -26.68 -5.87
N ALA A 42 -17.77 -27.99 -5.83
CA ALA A 42 -18.55 -28.95 -5.04
C ALA A 42 -18.27 -28.85 -3.53
N VAL A 43 -17.08 -28.36 -3.18
CA VAL A 43 -16.63 -28.09 -1.81
C VAL A 43 -16.10 -26.66 -1.78
N PRO A 44 -16.43 -25.84 -0.77
CA PRO A 44 -15.90 -24.49 -0.66
C PRO A 44 -14.36 -24.48 -0.72
N VAL A 45 -13.81 -23.65 -1.61
CA VAL A 45 -12.35 -23.50 -1.78
C VAL A 45 -11.77 -22.75 -0.59
N ILE A 46 -12.43 -21.66 -0.18
CA ILE A 46 -12.07 -20.85 0.99
C ILE A 46 -13.36 -20.50 1.72
N ASP A 47 -13.48 -20.91 2.98
CA ASP A 47 -14.55 -20.44 3.86
C ASP A 47 -14.21 -19.03 4.36
N LEU A 48 -14.89 -18.03 3.78
CA LEU A 48 -14.67 -16.62 4.11
C LEU A 48 -15.07 -16.30 5.55
N GLN A 49 -16.08 -16.96 6.11
CA GLN A 49 -16.51 -16.72 7.48
C GLN A 49 -15.42 -17.16 8.47
N THR A 50 -14.90 -18.37 8.28
CA THR A 50 -13.79 -18.91 9.08
C THR A 50 -12.52 -18.08 8.87
N LEU A 51 -12.20 -17.71 7.63
CA LEU A 51 -11.04 -16.87 7.31
C LEU A 51 -11.06 -15.54 8.07
N PHE A 52 -12.20 -14.83 8.08
CA PHE A 52 -12.31 -13.56 8.81
C PHE A 52 -12.19 -13.76 10.33
N GLY A 53 -12.78 -14.82 10.88
CA GLY A 53 -12.64 -15.21 12.28
C GLY A 53 -11.18 -15.43 12.67
N ASP A 54 -10.46 -16.23 11.88
CA ASP A 54 -9.09 -16.59 12.17
C ASP A 54 -8.10 -15.43 11.94
N ILE A 55 -8.39 -14.51 11.01
CA ILE A 55 -7.62 -13.27 10.86
C ILE A 55 -7.80 -12.38 12.10
N ARG A 56 -8.96 -12.38 12.77
CA ARG A 56 -9.12 -11.62 14.00
C ARG A 56 -8.30 -12.18 15.14
N ASP A 57 -8.27 -13.50 15.30
CA ASP A 57 -7.57 -14.16 16.39
C ASP A 57 -6.04 -14.12 16.19
N PRO A 58 -5.28 -13.47 17.10
CA PRO A 58 -3.82 -13.43 17.03
C PRO A 58 -3.14 -14.81 16.99
N ALA A 59 -3.77 -15.86 17.54
CA ALA A 59 -3.20 -17.20 17.58
C ALA A 59 -3.19 -17.89 16.21
N THR A 60 -4.22 -17.65 15.40
CA THR A 60 -4.44 -18.31 14.10
C THR A 60 -4.08 -17.43 12.91
N ARG A 61 -4.01 -16.11 13.09
CA ARG A 61 -3.70 -15.15 12.02
C ARG A 61 -2.38 -15.46 11.29
N GLY A 62 -1.42 -16.09 11.97
CA GLY A 62 -0.13 -16.47 11.38
C GLY A 62 -0.20 -17.57 10.32
N ASP A 63 -1.26 -18.38 10.32
CA ASP A 63 -1.40 -19.54 9.43
C ASP A 63 -1.72 -19.13 7.99
N TYR A 64 -2.18 -17.89 7.79
CA TYR A 64 -2.55 -17.32 6.49
C TYR A 64 -1.38 -16.64 5.77
N TRP A 65 -0.18 -17.24 5.79
CA TRP A 65 1.03 -16.75 5.11
C TRP A 65 0.81 -16.48 3.61
N TRP A 66 -0.02 -17.29 2.94
CA TRP A 66 -0.36 -17.10 1.54
C TRP A 66 -1.09 -15.78 1.31
N LEU A 67 -2.00 -15.39 2.22
CA LEU A 67 -2.72 -14.12 2.16
C LEU A 67 -1.73 -12.97 2.32
N TYR A 68 -0.76 -13.11 3.24
CA TYR A 68 0.33 -12.14 3.36
C TYR A 68 1.17 -12.05 2.09
N LEU A 69 1.46 -13.14 1.39
CA LEU A 69 2.19 -13.09 0.12
C LEU A 69 1.38 -12.43 -1.01
N THR A 70 0.08 -12.71 -1.09
CA THR A 70 -0.81 -12.06 -2.07
C THR A 70 -0.97 -10.57 -1.78
N ILE A 71 -1.06 -10.20 -0.50
CA ILE A 71 -1.05 -8.80 -0.08
C ILE A 71 0.33 -8.19 -0.35
N PHE A 72 1.43 -8.89 -0.08
CA PHE A 72 2.78 -8.37 -0.29
C PHE A 72 3.07 -8.08 -1.77
N SER A 73 2.57 -8.92 -2.69
CA SER A 73 2.73 -8.71 -4.14
C SER A 73 2.01 -7.46 -4.66
N THR A 74 0.97 -6.99 -3.96
CA THR A 74 0.23 -5.76 -4.28
C THR A 74 0.70 -4.55 -3.44
N VAL A 75 1.14 -4.80 -2.21
CA VAL A 75 1.70 -3.79 -1.30
C VAL A 75 3.07 -3.33 -1.78
N VAL A 76 3.92 -4.17 -2.39
CA VAL A 76 5.24 -3.74 -2.89
C VAL A 76 5.12 -2.68 -4.00
N PRO A 77 4.35 -2.89 -5.08
CA PRO A 77 4.13 -1.83 -6.07
C PRO A 77 3.50 -0.56 -5.46
N THR A 78 2.52 -0.72 -4.57
CA THR A 78 1.85 0.41 -3.90
C THR A 78 2.80 1.18 -2.98
N ALA A 79 3.70 0.47 -2.31
CA ALA A 79 4.78 1.04 -1.49
C ALA A 79 5.73 1.86 -2.35
N LEU A 80 6.13 1.35 -3.52
CA LEU A 80 6.97 2.11 -4.45
C LEU A 80 6.28 3.40 -4.92
N HIS A 81 4.98 3.36 -5.22
CA HIS A 81 4.19 4.56 -5.54
C HIS A 81 4.19 5.56 -4.37
N LEU A 82 3.90 5.09 -3.15
CA LEU A 82 3.93 5.93 -1.96
C LEU A 82 5.32 6.51 -1.71
N MET A 83 6.39 5.74 -1.97
CA MET A 83 7.76 6.22 -1.86
C MET A 83 8.05 7.34 -2.86
N LEU A 84 7.64 7.18 -4.12
CA LEU A 84 7.76 8.21 -5.16
C LEU A 84 6.93 9.46 -4.84
N ALA A 85 5.71 9.30 -4.32
CA ALA A 85 4.86 10.40 -3.89
C ALA A 85 5.48 11.18 -2.72
N THR A 86 5.99 10.47 -1.70
CA THR A 86 6.64 11.07 -0.53
C THR A 86 7.93 11.80 -0.92
N LEU A 87 8.72 11.21 -1.83
CA LEU A 87 9.89 11.84 -2.41
C LEU A 87 9.52 13.11 -3.19
N SER A 88 8.51 13.03 -4.06
CA SER A 88 8.03 14.16 -4.85
C SER A 88 7.51 15.30 -3.97
N LEU A 89 6.86 14.96 -2.87
CA LEU A 89 6.40 15.91 -1.87
C LEU A 89 7.57 16.56 -1.13
N GLY A 90 8.54 15.76 -0.66
CA GLY A 90 9.75 16.25 0.00
C GLY A 90 10.57 17.16 -0.91
N LEU A 91 10.69 16.80 -2.18
CA LEU A 91 11.19 17.69 -3.23
C LEU A 91 10.36 18.97 -3.27
N CYS A 92 9.06 18.91 -3.51
CA CYS A 92 8.25 20.13 -3.65
C CYS A 92 8.37 21.10 -2.45
N LEU A 93 8.43 20.58 -1.22
CA LEU A 93 8.47 21.37 0.00
C LEU A 93 9.88 21.90 0.35
N PHE A 94 10.92 21.08 0.12
CA PHE A 94 12.27 21.37 0.59
C PHE A 94 13.29 21.60 -0.54
N TRP A 95 12.88 21.62 -1.81
CA TRP A 95 13.82 21.66 -2.95
C TRP A 95 14.54 22.99 -3.15
N ASN A 96 13.96 24.13 -2.77
CA ASN A 96 14.52 25.43 -3.16
C ASN A 96 15.95 25.69 -2.64
N ALA A 97 16.22 25.43 -1.36
CA ALA A 97 17.53 25.64 -0.76
C ALA A 97 18.62 24.62 -1.22
N PRO A 98 18.39 23.29 -1.15
CA PRO A 98 19.37 22.31 -1.62
C PRO A 98 19.58 22.38 -3.13
N LYS A 99 18.55 22.67 -3.94
CA LYS A 99 18.71 22.88 -5.39
C LYS A 99 19.69 24.00 -5.70
N THR A 100 19.55 25.16 -5.04
CA THR A 100 20.46 26.28 -5.29
C THR A 100 21.90 25.96 -4.89
N ALA A 101 22.08 25.25 -3.77
CA ALA A 101 23.41 24.83 -3.32
C ALA A 101 24.04 23.81 -4.28
N ILE A 102 23.29 22.79 -4.70
CA ILE A 102 23.75 21.76 -5.65
C ILE A 102 24.10 22.41 -7.01
N LEU A 103 23.23 23.24 -7.56
CA LEU A 103 23.49 23.90 -8.86
C LEU A 103 24.71 24.83 -8.80
N TRP A 104 24.89 25.55 -7.70
CA TRP A 104 26.08 26.37 -7.49
C TRP A 104 27.34 25.49 -7.41
N SER A 105 27.30 24.39 -6.67
CA SER A 105 28.43 23.47 -6.54
C SER A 105 28.80 22.83 -7.88
N VAL A 106 27.82 22.39 -8.68
CA VAL A 106 28.05 21.85 -10.02
C VAL A 106 28.65 22.89 -10.96
N ALA A 107 28.17 24.14 -10.93
CA ALA A 107 28.68 25.21 -11.79
C ALA A 107 30.15 25.57 -11.52
N HIS A 108 30.63 25.38 -10.28
CA HIS A 108 31.99 25.75 -9.88
C HIS A 108 32.94 24.56 -9.72
N MET A 109 32.44 23.32 -9.92
CA MET A 109 33.21 22.11 -9.65
C MET A 109 34.45 21.98 -10.53
N ALA A 110 34.49 22.57 -11.73
CA ALA A 110 35.67 22.47 -12.60
C ALA A 110 36.91 23.18 -12.02
N ASN A 111 36.70 24.28 -11.30
CA ASN A 111 37.77 25.19 -10.87
C ASN A 111 37.93 25.25 -9.33
N ASN A 112 37.12 24.50 -8.58
CA ASN A 112 37.12 24.56 -7.13
C ASN A 112 36.87 23.16 -6.54
N ASP A 113 37.89 22.60 -5.89
CA ASP A 113 37.81 21.27 -5.27
C ASP A 113 36.81 21.21 -4.11
N TRP A 114 36.59 22.33 -3.40
CA TRP A 114 35.52 22.44 -2.42
C TRP A 114 34.13 22.30 -3.06
N ALA A 115 33.93 22.92 -4.23
CA ALA A 115 32.68 22.80 -4.96
C ALA A 115 32.43 21.36 -5.46
N LYS A 116 33.47 20.62 -5.86
CA LYS A 116 33.37 19.18 -6.19
C LYS A 116 32.90 18.38 -4.98
N TRP A 117 33.54 18.58 -3.82
CA TRP A 117 33.17 17.90 -2.58
C TRP A 117 31.73 18.20 -2.17
N CYS A 118 31.33 19.48 -2.20
CA CYS A 118 29.96 19.88 -1.90
C CYS A 118 28.94 19.26 -2.86
N ALA A 119 29.21 19.23 -4.17
CA ALA A 119 28.31 18.62 -5.14
C ALA A 119 28.09 17.13 -4.85
N THR A 120 29.18 16.38 -4.64
CA THR A 120 29.12 14.95 -4.31
C THR A 120 28.38 14.71 -3.00
N PHE A 121 28.76 15.43 -1.93
CA PHE A 121 28.16 15.25 -0.61
C PHE A 121 26.67 15.58 -0.60
N LEU A 122 26.28 16.74 -1.15
CA LEU A 122 24.87 17.17 -1.17
C LEU A 122 24.02 16.23 -2.02
N LEU A 123 24.53 15.77 -3.17
CA LEU A 123 23.81 14.81 -4.01
C LEU A 123 23.67 13.46 -3.32
N SER A 124 24.72 12.97 -2.65
CA SER A 124 24.67 11.73 -1.87
C SER A 124 23.68 11.82 -0.72
N VAL A 125 23.78 12.85 0.14
CA VAL A 125 22.84 13.05 1.26
C VAL A 125 21.41 13.18 0.75
N PHE A 126 21.20 13.95 -0.31
CA PHE A 126 19.87 14.14 -0.89
C PHE A 126 19.29 12.81 -1.41
N THR A 127 20.08 12.03 -2.15
CA THR A 127 19.66 10.73 -2.69
C THR A 127 19.43 9.70 -1.57
N THR A 128 20.27 9.71 -0.54
CA THR A 128 20.09 8.83 0.63
C THR A 128 18.81 9.18 1.38
N LEU A 129 18.57 10.46 1.67
CA LEU A 129 17.34 10.90 2.34
C LEU A 129 16.10 10.60 1.48
N ALA A 130 16.21 10.77 0.16
CA ALA A 130 15.14 10.45 -0.79
C ALA A 130 14.67 8.99 -0.73
N ILE A 131 15.56 8.05 -0.37
CA ILE A 131 15.25 6.63 -0.24
C ILE A 131 14.88 6.28 1.20
N VAL A 132 15.70 6.70 2.16
CA VAL A 132 15.57 6.32 3.57
C VAL A 132 14.31 6.92 4.20
N LEU A 133 13.98 8.18 3.88
CA LEU A 133 12.86 8.87 4.53
C LEU A 133 11.51 8.23 4.19
N PRO A 134 11.19 7.90 2.92
CA PRO A 134 9.97 7.16 2.63
C PRO A 134 9.91 5.77 3.28
N VAL A 135 11.02 5.02 3.29
CA VAL A 135 11.07 3.72 3.99
C VAL A 135 10.83 3.89 5.49
N ALA A 136 11.47 4.88 6.11
CA ALA A 136 11.28 5.17 7.52
C ALA A 136 9.83 5.56 7.83
N VAL A 137 9.20 6.40 7.00
CA VAL A 137 7.79 6.77 7.13
C VAL A 137 6.89 5.54 7.02
N MET A 138 7.16 4.62 6.08
CA MET A 138 6.40 3.39 5.94
C MET A 138 6.55 2.46 7.14
N VAL A 139 7.77 2.23 7.61
CA VAL A 139 8.03 1.33 8.75
C VAL A 139 7.47 1.91 10.04
N LEU A 140 7.75 3.18 10.33
CA LEU A 140 7.28 3.86 11.53
C LEU A 140 5.76 4.08 11.49
N GLY A 141 5.22 4.44 10.33
CA GLY A 141 3.78 4.58 10.10
C GLY A 141 3.06 3.24 10.27
N GLY A 142 3.55 2.17 9.67
CA GLY A 142 3.02 0.82 9.84
C GLY A 142 3.08 0.35 11.30
N HIS A 143 4.20 0.60 11.97
CA HIS A 143 4.33 0.31 13.41
C HIS A 143 3.32 1.10 14.24
N ALA A 144 3.18 2.41 13.99
CA ALA A 144 2.24 3.26 14.70
C ALA A 144 0.77 2.87 14.44
N LEU A 145 0.43 2.49 13.20
CA LEU A 145 -0.90 1.97 12.87
C LEU A 145 -1.19 0.68 13.64
N TRP A 146 -0.21 -0.21 13.74
CA TRP A 146 -0.35 -1.47 14.47
C TRP A 146 -0.48 -1.28 15.99
N THR A 147 0.34 -0.41 16.59
CA THR A 147 0.42 -0.27 18.04
C THR A 147 -0.56 0.74 18.62
N HIS A 148 -0.77 1.87 17.95
CA HIS A 148 -1.57 2.98 18.47
C HIS A 148 -2.96 3.08 17.83
N TYR A 149 -3.12 2.58 16.60
CA TYR A 149 -4.39 2.66 15.87
C TYR A 149 -4.91 1.30 15.39
N PRO A 150 -4.92 0.25 16.23
CA PRO A 150 -5.35 -1.11 15.81
C PRO A 150 -6.81 -1.14 15.32
N TRP A 151 -7.62 -0.18 15.77
CA TRP A 151 -8.99 -0.01 15.33
C TRP A 151 -9.10 0.20 13.81
N ILE A 152 -8.11 0.83 13.15
CA ILE A 152 -8.13 1.04 11.69
C ILE A 152 -8.18 -0.30 10.96
N GLY A 153 -7.35 -1.26 11.37
CA GLY A 153 -7.37 -2.61 10.83
C GLY A 153 -8.72 -3.31 11.09
N GLY A 154 -9.30 -3.10 12.27
CA GLY A 154 -10.63 -3.61 12.61
C GLY A 154 -11.74 -3.04 11.73
N TRP A 155 -11.75 -1.74 11.47
CA TRP A 155 -12.71 -1.08 10.56
C TRP A 155 -12.56 -1.56 9.12
N TYR A 156 -11.32 -1.75 8.66
CA TYR A 156 -11.03 -2.25 7.33
C TYR A 156 -11.54 -3.68 7.15
N LEU A 157 -11.27 -4.55 8.14
CA LEU A 157 -11.77 -5.93 8.16
C LEU A 157 -13.30 -5.98 8.24
N TRP A 158 -13.90 -5.13 9.08
CA TRP A 158 -15.35 -5.00 9.18
C TRP A 158 -15.99 -4.59 7.84
N GLY A 159 -15.38 -3.67 7.09
CA GLY A 159 -15.89 -3.28 5.78
C GLY A 159 -15.89 -4.44 4.77
N PHE A 160 -14.87 -5.30 4.82
CA PHE A 160 -14.80 -6.51 3.98
C PHE A 160 -15.79 -7.59 4.40
N GLU A 161 -16.01 -7.77 5.69
CA GLU A 161 -17.06 -8.68 6.18
C GLU A 161 -18.44 -8.19 5.78
N TRP A 162 -18.73 -6.90 5.98
CA TRP A 162 -19.98 -6.32 5.55
C TRP A 162 -20.19 -6.53 4.04
N TRP A 163 -19.14 -6.33 3.23
CA TRP A 163 -19.20 -6.60 1.81
C TRP A 163 -19.47 -8.08 1.50
N ALA A 164 -18.79 -8.99 2.20
CA ALA A 164 -18.97 -10.43 2.05
C ALA A 164 -20.41 -10.86 2.44
N ASP A 165 -20.94 -10.35 3.54
CA ASP A 165 -22.32 -10.57 3.98
C ASP A 165 -23.32 -10.03 2.96
N PHE A 166 -23.07 -8.82 2.45
CA PHE A 166 -23.93 -8.16 1.46
C PHE A 166 -24.08 -8.98 0.17
N ILE A 167 -22.99 -9.61 -0.30
CA ILE A 167 -23.03 -10.49 -1.46
C ILE A 167 -23.39 -11.96 -1.12
N GLY A 168 -23.69 -12.26 0.15
CA GLY A 168 -24.06 -13.60 0.62
C GLY A 168 -22.89 -14.60 0.65
N ALA A 169 -21.65 -14.13 0.73
CA ALA A 169 -20.44 -14.96 0.68
C ALA A 169 -20.05 -15.62 2.00
N THR A 170 -20.60 -15.17 3.12
CA THR A 170 -20.41 -15.77 4.46
C THR A 170 -21.37 -16.93 4.73
N VAL A 171 -22.35 -17.14 3.86
CA VAL A 171 -23.22 -18.32 3.90
C VAL A 171 -22.53 -19.43 3.11
N THR A 172 -22.15 -20.52 3.77
CA THR A 172 -21.62 -21.70 3.09
C THR A 172 -22.68 -22.25 2.12
N PRO A 173 -22.39 -22.38 0.81
CA PRO A 173 -23.30 -23.03 -0.11
C PRO A 173 -23.50 -24.48 0.36
N GLY A 174 -24.76 -24.89 0.56
CA GLY A 174 -25.07 -26.30 0.79
C GLY A 174 -24.56 -27.16 -0.37
N PRO A 175 -24.33 -28.47 -0.16
CA PRO A 175 -23.85 -29.34 -1.23
C PRO A 175 -24.77 -29.19 -2.44
N LYS A 176 -24.21 -28.80 -3.59
CA LYS A 176 -24.93 -28.86 -4.85
C LYS A 176 -25.21 -30.33 -5.11
N ALA A 177 -26.44 -30.76 -4.85
CA ALA A 177 -26.91 -32.06 -5.31
C ALA A 177 -26.60 -32.11 -6.81
N ILE A 178 -25.79 -33.09 -7.21
CA ILE A 178 -25.56 -33.38 -8.62
C ILE A 178 -26.90 -33.94 -9.13
N GLU A 179 -27.85 -33.07 -9.46
CA GLU A 179 -29.02 -33.40 -10.29
C GLU A 179 -28.56 -33.53 -11.75
N PHE A 180 -27.62 -34.41 -12.00
CA PHE A 180 -27.25 -34.85 -13.33
C PHE A 180 -26.86 -36.31 -13.23
N LEU A 181 -27.87 -37.19 -13.39
CA LEU A 181 -27.89 -38.38 -14.24
C LEU A 181 -29.08 -39.29 -13.85
N ASP A 182 -30.30 -38.77 -14.01
CA ASP A 182 -31.52 -39.58 -14.22
C ASP A 182 -32.18 -39.11 -15.53
N VAL A 183 -31.47 -39.26 -16.65
CA VAL A 183 -32.02 -39.26 -18.02
C VAL A 183 -31.24 -40.27 -18.86
#